data_AF-I3CWZ6-F1
#
_entry.id   AF-I3CWZ6-F1
#
_cell.length_a   1.000
_cell.length_b   1.000
_cell.length_c   1.000
_cell.angle_alpha   90.00
_cell.angle_beta   90.00
_cell.angle_gamma   90.00
#
_symmetry.space_group_name_H-M   'P 1'
#
loop_
_entity.id
_entity.type
_entity.pdbx_description
1 polymer ?
#
loop_
_entity_poly.entity_id
_entity_poly.type
_entity_poly.pdbx_seq_one_letter_code
_entity_poly.pdbx_strand_id
1 'polypeptide(L)'
;MYHDLTITATNISNGVNNGQTTVLQNQTLGWYWVPQRLDSLSGGAGDDQIPLSVTSGGINTVVQTGQGKDTLILGGFGISDSSRLVATVSDFTLGQDKVTVFGQSVTKDKLDTFVKASAYSTSSTKLVVDLDGAGAGTTSYTLYLQNVAYNPSNTHTIFGV
;
A
#
# COMPACT_ATOMS: atom_id res chain seq x y z
N MET A 1 -6.73 13.80 11.27
CA MET A 1 -6.67 14.80 10.18
C MET A 1 -5.19 15.03 9.92
N TYR A 2 -4.65 14.47 8.84
CA TYR A 2 -3.24 14.67 8.50
C TYR A 2 -3.09 16.03 7.82
N HIS A 3 -2.10 16.81 8.26
CA HIS A 3 -1.81 18.11 7.68
C HIS A 3 -0.66 17.94 6.68
N ASP A 4 -0.92 18.22 5.41
CA ASP A 4 0.09 18.21 4.35
C ASP A 4 1.18 19.28 4.60
N LEU A 5 2.42 19.00 4.16
CA LEU A 5 3.50 19.98 4.24
C LEU A 5 3.26 21.10 3.21
N THR A 6 3.24 22.34 3.70
CA THR A 6 3.34 23.53 2.87
C THR A 6 4.64 24.26 3.16
N ILE A 7 5.48 24.43 2.14
CA ILE A 7 6.67 25.29 2.22
C ILE A 7 6.40 26.55 1.41
N THR A 8 6.49 27.69 2.07
CA THR A 8 6.46 29.00 1.42
C THR A 8 7.87 29.57 1.48
N ALA A 9 8.52 29.70 0.33
CA ALA A 9 9.82 30.35 0.22
C ALA A 9 9.64 31.72 -0.44
N THR A 10 10.12 32.77 0.23
CA THR A 10 10.12 34.14 -0.30
C THR A 10 11.55 34.58 -0.57
N ASN A 11 11.81 35.04 -1.79
CA ASN A 11 13.11 35.55 -2.18
C ASN A 11 13.32 36.96 -1.56
N ILE A 12 14.30 37.07 -0.66
CA ILE A 12 14.65 38.34 0.02
C ILE A 12 15.91 39.00 -0.58
N SER A 13 16.41 38.48 -1.69
CA SER A 13 17.62 38.99 -2.34
C SER A 13 17.33 40.30 -3.06
N ASN A 14 18.27 41.24 -3.05
CA ASN A 14 18.16 42.46 -3.86
C ASN A 14 18.14 42.12 -5.36
N GLY A 15 17.06 42.48 -6.07
CA GLY A 15 16.89 42.21 -7.50
C GLY A 15 15.42 42.21 -7.93
N VAL A 16 15.16 41.95 -9.21
CA VAL A 16 13.81 41.98 -9.83
C VAL A 16 12.82 40.96 -9.25
N ASN A 17 13.33 39.93 -8.59
CA ASN A 17 12.53 38.87 -7.97
C ASN A 17 12.41 39.02 -6.44
N ASN A 18 12.83 40.17 -5.88
CA ASN A 18 12.66 40.46 -4.45
C ASN A 18 11.17 40.50 -4.09
N GLY A 19 10.78 39.74 -3.08
CA GLY A 19 9.38 39.57 -2.67
C GLY A 19 8.61 38.52 -3.49
N GLN A 20 9.24 37.88 -4.48
CA GLN A 20 8.62 36.75 -5.17
C GLN A 20 8.50 35.56 -4.22
N THR A 21 7.30 34.98 -4.17
CA THR A 21 6.99 33.81 -3.34
C THR A 21 6.75 32.58 -4.21
N THR A 22 7.36 31.47 -3.84
CA THR A 22 7.05 30.14 -4.37
C THR A 22 6.43 29.31 -3.26
N VAL A 23 5.31 28.66 -3.57
CA VAL A 23 4.63 27.78 -2.63
C VAL A 23 4.69 26.35 -3.16
N LEU A 24 5.24 25.45 -2.34
CA LEU A 24 5.16 24.01 -2.54
C LEU A 24 4.08 23.49 -1.61
N GLN A 25 2.99 22.97 -2.17
CA GLN A 25 1.83 22.45 -1.44
C GLN A 25 1.69 20.94 -1.67
N ASN A 26 0.88 20.30 -0.83
CA ASN A 26 0.52 18.87 -0.92
C ASN A 26 1.73 17.93 -0.96
N GLN A 27 2.83 18.33 -0.31
CA GLN A 27 3.99 17.45 -0.19
C GLN A 27 3.73 16.47 0.96
N THR A 28 3.86 15.17 0.66
CA THR A 28 3.81 14.11 1.67
C THR A 28 4.96 14.35 2.66
N LEU A 29 4.64 14.80 3.87
CA LEU A 29 5.61 15.21 4.92
C LEU A 29 6.49 14.04 5.41
N GLY A 30 6.14 12.81 5.03
CA GLY A 30 6.76 11.56 5.47
C GLY A 30 5.71 10.61 6.04
N TRP A 31 6.02 9.31 6.05
CA TRP A 31 5.21 8.30 6.70
C TRP A 31 5.39 8.42 8.22
N TYR A 32 4.58 9.26 8.88
CA TYR A 32 4.63 9.37 10.34
C TYR A 32 3.92 8.16 10.97
N TRP A 33 4.70 7.10 11.21
CA TRP A 33 4.26 5.91 11.94
C TRP A 33 4.36 6.16 13.45
N VAL A 34 3.22 6.39 14.10
CA VAL A 34 3.01 5.73 15.39
C VAL A 34 2.55 4.32 15.03
N PRO A 35 3.03 3.24 15.66
CA PRO A 35 2.47 1.90 15.46
C PRO A 35 1.03 1.90 15.95
N GLN A 36 0.11 2.33 15.08
CA GLN A 36 -1.30 2.16 15.29
C GLN A 36 -1.56 0.69 14.99
N ARG A 37 -1.86 -0.05 16.04
CA ARG A 37 -2.47 -1.37 15.92
C ARG A 37 -3.64 -1.22 14.96
N LEU A 38 -3.55 -1.80 13.77
CA LEU A 38 -4.70 -1.86 12.86
C LEU A 38 -5.71 -2.80 13.53
N ASP A 39 -6.78 -2.24 14.07
CA ASP A 39 -8.07 -2.92 14.13
C ASP A 39 -8.74 -2.78 12.75
N SER A 40 -9.99 -3.23 12.60
CA SER A 40 -10.73 -3.10 11.32
C SER A 40 -10.58 -1.68 10.75
N LEU A 41 -9.94 -1.58 9.59
CA LEU A 41 -9.65 -0.31 8.91
C LEU A 41 -10.67 -0.11 7.80
N SER A 42 -11.21 1.10 7.71
CA SER A 42 -12.09 1.51 6.61
C SER A 42 -11.54 2.81 6.03
N GLY A 43 -11.20 2.76 4.75
CA GLY A 43 -10.86 3.94 3.95
C GLY A 43 -12.07 4.84 3.74
N GLY A 44 -11.80 6.02 3.21
CA GLY A 44 -12.79 7.06 3.02
C GLY A 44 -13.39 7.04 1.61
N ALA A 45 -13.89 8.19 1.21
CA ALA A 45 -14.07 8.50 -0.20
C ALA A 45 -12.83 9.27 -0.68
N GLY A 46 -12.29 8.91 -1.84
CA GLY A 46 -11.08 9.48 -2.41
C GLY A 46 -10.05 8.40 -2.74
N ASP A 47 -8.97 8.79 -3.43
CA ASP A 47 -7.89 7.86 -3.75
C ASP A 47 -6.94 7.73 -2.54
N ASP A 48 -7.13 6.68 -1.73
CA ASP A 48 -6.39 6.50 -0.48
C ASP A 48 -5.08 5.72 -0.67
N GLN A 49 -4.08 6.01 0.17
CA GLN A 49 -2.90 5.18 0.32
C GLN A 49 -2.92 4.52 1.70
N ILE A 50 -3.01 3.19 1.71
CA ILE A 50 -3.28 2.41 2.92
C ILE A 50 -2.09 1.48 3.18
N PRO A 51 -1.17 1.85 4.08
CA PRO A 51 -0.09 0.97 4.49
C PRO A 51 -0.60 -0.21 5.30
N LEU A 52 -0.19 -1.41 4.90
CA LEU A 52 -0.52 -2.64 5.57
C LEU A 52 0.73 -3.26 6.20
N SER A 53 0.70 -3.36 7.53
CA SER A 53 1.76 -3.91 8.38
C SER A 53 1.19 -4.99 9.30
N VAL A 54 1.84 -5.23 10.43
CA VAL A 54 1.33 -6.04 11.53
C VAL A 54 0.11 -5.38 12.19
N THR A 55 -0.93 -6.18 12.32
CA THR A 55 -2.22 -5.80 12.90
C THR A 55 -2.30 -6.13 14.38
N SER A 56 -3.32 -5.59 15.07
CA SER A 56 -3.53 -5.76 16.51
C SER A 56 -3.54 -7.24 16.91
N GLY A 57 -2.67 -7.64 17.84
CA GLY A 57 -2.61 -9.03 18.33
C GLY A 57 -2.06 -10.08 17.35
N GLY A 58 -1.62 -9.69 16.15
CA GLY A 58 -1.19 -10.64 15.10
C GLY A 58 -2.35 -11.41 14.46
N ILE A 59 -3.57 -10.89 14.56
CA ILE A 59 -4.79 -11.51 14.03
C ILE A 59 -5.09 -10.91 12.65
N ASN A 60 -5.48 -11.77 11.69
CA ASN A 60 -5.93 -11.35 10.36
C ASN A 60 -6.96 -10.22 10.46
N THR A 61 -6.62 -9.04 9.93
CA THR A 61 -7.48 -7.85 10.00
C THR A 61 -8.25 -7.65 8.72
N VAL A 62 -9.51 -7.23 8.88
CA VAL A 62 -10.35 -6.86 7.76
C VAL A 62 -10.10 -5.39 7.42
N VAL A 63 -9.79 -5.15 6.16
CA VAL A 63 -9.56 -3.84 5.56
C VAL A 63 -10.69 -3.57 4.57
N GLN A 64 -11.24 -2.37 4.64
CA GLN A 64 -12.13 -1.80 3.64
C GLN A 64 -11.38 -0.65 2.95
N THR A 65 -11.26 -0.70 1.63
CA THR A 65 -10.62 0.36 0.85
C THR A 65 -11.55 1.56 0.70
N GLY A 66 -12.86 1.33 0.56
CA GLY A 66 -13.83 2.40 0.41
C GLY A 66 -14.09 2.74 -1.06
N GLN A 67 -14.34 4.03 -1.34
CA GLN A 67 -14.65 4.50 -2.69
C GLN A 67 -13.48 5.30 -3.24
N GLY A 68 -12.90 4.87 -4.36
CA GLY A 68 -11.80 5.59 -5.00
C GLY A 68 -10.86 4.63 -5.71
N LYS A 69 -9.68 5.13 -6.07
CA LYS A 69 -8.57 4.30 -6.56
C LYS A 69 -7.55 4.11 -5.44
N ASP A 70 -7.77 3.09 -4.63
CA ASP A 70 -7.00 2.91 -3.42
C ASP A 70 -5.73 2.12 -3.66
N THR A 71 -4.68 2.47 -2.93
CA THR A 71 -3.36 1.82 -3.01
C THR A 71 -3.03 1.17 -1.69
N LEU A 72 -3.07 -0.17 -1.65
CA LEU A 72 -2.63 -0.94 -0.49
C LEU A 72 -1.11 -1.15 -0.56
N ILE A 73 -0.39 -0.66 0.44
CA ILE A 73 1.08 -0.65 0.46
C ILE A 73 1.56 -1.69 1.48
N LEU A 74 2.01 -2.84 1.00
CA LEU A 74 2.47 -3.94 1.85
C LEU A 74 3.88 -3.68 2.37
N GLY A 75 4.10 -3.86 3.67
CA GLY A 75 5.43 -3.75 4.25
C GLY A 75 5.52 -4.37 5.65
N GLY A 76 6.74 -4.74 6.04
CA GLY A 76 7.01 -5.30 7.37
C GLY A 76 7.18 -4.22 8.44
N PHE A 77 7.64 -3.03 8.04
CA PHE A 77 7.81 -1.83 8.88
C PHE A 77 8.44 -2.12 10.26
N GLY A 78 9.56 -2.85 10.26
CA GLY A 78 10.27 -3.25 11.48
C GLY A 78 9.85 -4.62 12.05
N ILE A 79 8.90 -5.31 11.42
CA ILE A 79 8.51 -6.68 11.75
C ILE A 79 8.92 -7.63 10.63
N SER A 80 9.60 -8.71 11.01
CA SER A 80 10.02 -9.81 10.13
C SER A 80 9.23 -11.12 10.34
N ASP A 81 8.34 -11.15 11.36
CA ASP A 81 7.49 -12.31 11.61
C ASP A 81 6.32 -12.34 10.64
N SER A 82 6.51 -13.08 9.54
CA SER A 82 5.52 -13.28 8.47
C SER A 82 4.17 -13.79 8.97
N SER A 83 4.10 -14.50 10.11
CA SER A 83 2.83 -15.01 10.64
C SER A 83 1.88 -13.89 11.08
N ARG A 84 2.42 -12.70 11.32
CA ARG A 84 1.71 -11.51 11.78
C ARG A 84 1.46 -10.49 10.67
N LEU A 85 2.01 -10.74 9.48
CA LEU A 85 1.87 -9.90 8.30
C LEU A 85 0.76 -10.45 7.42
N VAL A 86 -0.47 -10.28 7.89
CA VAL A 86 -1.65 -10.85 7.25
C VAL A 86 -2.86 -9.92 7.34
N ALA A 87 -3.53 -9.72 6.21
CA ALA A 87 -4.77 -8.95 6.14
C ALA A 87 -5.75 -9.51 5.11
N THR A 88 -7.02 -9.16 5.27
CA THR A 88 -8.12 -9.46 4.36
C THR A 88 -8.75 -8.17 3.89
N VAL A 89 -8.72 -7.90 2.59
CA VAL A 89 -9.43 -6.77 1.99
C VAL A 89 -10.82 -7.24 1.56
N SER A 90 -11.85 -6.59 2.08
CA SER A 90 -13.24 -7.05 1.92
C SER A 90 -13.95 -6.53 0.67
N ASP A 91 -13.49 -5.42 0.10
CA ASP A 91 -14.14 -4.64 -0.97
C ASP A 91 -13.18 -4.27 -2.11
N PHE A 92 -12.05 -4.97 -2.24
CA PHE A 92 -11.07 -4.70 -3.29
C PHE A 92 -11.71 -4.72 -4.68
N THR A 93 -11.54 -3.64 -5.43
CA THR A 93 -12.11 -3.47 -6.75
C THR A 93 -11.04 -3.50 -7.83
N LEU A 94 -10.98 -4.59 -8.61
CA LEU A 94 -9.99 -4.77 -9.67
C LEU A 94 -10.07 -3.65 -10.72
N GLY A 95 -8.93 -3.06 -11.05
CA GLY A 95 -8.82 -1.95 -12.01
C GLY A 95 -9.11 -0.57 -11.42
N GLN A 96 -9.57 -0.50 -10.16
CA GLN A 96 -9.63 0.73 -9.38
C GLN A 96 -8.55 0.71 -8.30
N ASP A 97 -8.56 -0.32 -7.47
CA ASP A 97 -7.59 -0.53 -6.41
C ASP A 97 -6.34 -1.22 -6.94
N LYS A 98 -5.21 -0.98 -6.25
CA LYS A 98 -3.95 -1.64 -6.53
C LYS A 98 -3.18 -2.00 -5.27
N VAL A 99 -2.34 -3.01 -5.39
CA VAL A 99 -1.40 -3.43 -4.37
C VAL A 99 0.01 -3.02 -4.79
N THR A 100 0.77 -2.45 -3.86
CA THR A 100 2.20 -2.18 -4.04
C THR A 100 2.99 -2.70 -2.85
N VAL A 101 4.30 -2.83 -3.03
CA VAL A 101 5.22 -3.28 -1.98
C VAL A 101 6.11 -2.12 -1.61
N PHE A 102 6.20 -1.83 -0.32
CA PHE A 102 6.98 -0.71 0.18
C PHE A 102 8.46 -0.84 -0.23
N GLY A 103 9.00 0.19 -0.88
CA GLY A 103 10.41 0.22 -1.29
C GLY A 103 10.77 -0.70 -2.46
N GLN A 104 9.81 -1.40 -3.07
CA GLN A 104 10.04 -2.30 -4.20
C GLN A 104 9.29 -1.82 -5.45
N SER A 105 9.91 -2.02 -6.62
CA SER A 105 9.24 -1.81 -7.91
C SER A 105 8.77 -3.15 -8.46
N VAL A 106 7.46 -3.40 -8.33
CA VAL A 106 6.81 -4.58 -8.90
C VAL A 106 6.55 -4.30 -10.38
N THR A 107 7.14 -5.10 -11.27
CA THR A 107 6.92 -5.04 -12.71
C THR A 107 6.39 -6.38 -13.21
N LYS A 108 5.74 -6.39 -14.37
CA LYS A 108 5.20 -7.61 -14.98
C LYS A 108 6.25 -8.72 -15.11
N ASP A 109 7.46 -8.38 -15.54
CA ASP A 109 8.57 -9.34 -15.74
C ASP A 109 9.12 -9.93 -14.45
N LYS A 110 8.91 -9.25 -13.32
CA LYS A 110 9.44 -9.66 -12.01
C LYS A 110 8.35 -10.14 -11.05
N LEU A 111 7.07 -9.98 -11.40
CA LEU A 111 5.95 -10.24 -10.49
C LEU A 111 6.04 -11.62 -9.85
N ASP A 112 6.26 -12.66 -10.64
CA ASP A 112 6.31 -14.05 -10.15
C ASP A 112 7.50 -14.34 -9.23
N THR A 113 8.51 -13.46 -9.21
CA THR A 113 9.64 -13.57 -8.27
C THR A 113 9.30 -13.03 -6.88
N PHE A 114 8.30 -12.15 -6.78
CA PHE A 114 7.87 -11.53 -5.53
C PHE A 114 6.51 -12.06 -5.07
N VAL A 115 5.64 -12.49 -5.98
CA VAL A 115 4.23 -12.74 -5.69
C VAL A 115 3.86 -14.15 -6.06
N LYS A 116 3.34 -14.88 -5.09
CA LYS A 116 2.63 -16.15 -5.32
C LYS A 116 1.14 -15.92 -5.11
N ALA A 117 0.40 -15.86 -6.22
CA ALA A 117 -1.05 -15.75 -6.20
C ALA A 117 -1.71 -17.12 -6.37
N SER A 118 -2.82 -17.34 -5.65
CA SER A 118 -3.60 -18.58 -5.71
C SER A 118 -5.06 -18.32 -5.39
N ALA A 119 -5.95 -19.24 -5.77
CA ALA A 119 -7.34 -19.20 -5.34
C ALA A 119 -7.42 -19.46 -3.83
N TYR A 120 -8.14 -18.60 -3.12
CA TYR A 120 -8.53 -18.85 -1.72
C TYR A 120 -9.94 -19.44 -1.65
N SER A 121 -10.82 -18.96 -2.52
CA SER A 121 -12.17 -19.50 -2.78
C SER A 121 -12.50 -19.31 -4.26
N THR A 122 -13.72 -19.64 -4.68
CA THR A 122 -14.19 -19.38 -6.05
C THR A 122 -14.23 -17.89 -6.41
N SER A 123 -14.33 -17.00 -5.42
CA SER A 123 -14.48 -15.55 -5.60
C SER A 123 -13.42 -14.74 -4.86
N SER A 124 -12.37 -15.38 -4.34
CA SER A 124 -11.33 -14.70 -3.56
C SER A 124 -9.93 -15.19 -3.94
N THR A 125 -8.98 -14.26 -3.91
CA THR A 125 -7.57 -14.50 -4.23
C THR A 125 -6.71 -14.38 -2.98
N LYS A 126 -5.76 -15.30 -2.81
CA LYS A 126 -4.67 -15.18 -1.83
C LYS A 126 -3.40 -14.76 -2.54
N LEU A 127 -2.77 -13.71 -2.03
CA LEU A 127 -1.44 -13.26 -2.42
C LEU A 127 -0.47 -13.53 -1.28
N VAL A 128 0.65 -14.18 -1.58
CA VAL A 128 1.81 -14.24 -0.70
C VAL A 128 2.90 -13.42 -1.38
N VAL A 129 3.26 -12.30 -0.76
CA VAL A 129 4.15 -11.29 -1.33
C VAL A 129 5.44 -11.24 -0.53
N ASP A 130 6.57 -11.45 -1.19
CA ASP A 130 7.91 -11.26 -0.64
C ASP A 130 8.17 -9.77 -0.43
N LEU A 131 8.49 -9.40 0.81
CA LEU A 131 8.80 -8.03 1.19
C LEU A 131 10.30 -7.72 1.10
N ASP A 132 11.15 -8.74 1.14
CA ASP A 132 12.61 -8.60 1.20
C ASP A 132 13.22 -8.39 -0.20
N GLY A 133 12.61 -8.94 -1.26
CA GLY A 133 13.20 -8.87 -2.60
C GLY A 133 12.77 -9.99 -3.55
N ALA A 134 13.35 -10.02 -4.75
CA ALA A 134 13.26 -11.16 -5.64
C ALA A 134 14.25 -12.24 -5.14
N GLY A 135 13.80 -13.13 -4.26
CA GLY A 135 14.65 -14.17 -3.68
C GLY A 135 13.86 -15.17 -2.83
N ALA A 136 14.56 -16.02 -2.07
CA ALA A 136 13.92 -16.74 -0.98
C ALA A 136 13.76 -15.76 0.19
N GLY A 137 12.78 -14.85 0.10
CA GLY A 137 12.48 -13.89 1.17
C GLY A 137 12.20 -14.61 2.47
N THR A 138 12.73 -14.03 3.54
CA THR A 138 12.46 -14.48 4.91
C THR A 138 11.18 -13.86 5.46
N THR A 139 10.79 -12.71 4.90
CA THR A 139 9.63 -11.94 5.29
C THR A 139 8.62 -11.88 4.14
N SER A 140 7.41 -12.36 4.39
CA SER A 140 6.32 -12.35 3.44
C SER A 140 5.06 -11.74 4.05
N TYR A 141 4.28 -11.05 3.23
CA TYR A 141 2.95 -10.56 3.56
C TYR A 141 1.90 -11.45 2.90
N THR A 142 0.93 -11.94 3.67
CA THR A 142 -0.22 -12.67 3.13
C THR A 142 -1.43 -11.74 3.04
N LEU A 143 -1.89 -11.48 1.83
CA LEU A 143 -3.09 -10.67 1.59
C LEU A 143 -4.21 -11.54 1.00
N TYR A 144 -5.38 -11.50 1.62
CA TYR A 144 -6.59 -12.10 1.08
C TYR A 144 -7.44 -11.01 0.44
N LEU A 145 -7.72 -11.14 -0.85
CA LEU A 145 -8.61 -10.24 -1.58
C LEU A 145 -9.97 -10.92 -1.75
N GLN A 146 -10.98 -10.42 -1.06
CA GLN A 146 -12.36 -10.85 -1.28
C GLN A 146 -12.91 -10.23 -2.56
N ASN A 147 -13.87 -10.91 -3.19
CA ASN A 147 -14.53 -10.48 -4.43
C ASN A 147 -13.60 -10.39 -5.66
N VAL A 148 -12.36 -10.86 -5.54
CA VAL A 148 -11.40 -10.96 -6.65
C VAL A 148 -11.18 -12.44 -6.95
N ALA A 149 -11.83 -12.95 -7.99
CA ALA A 149 -11.60 -14.31 -8.45
C ALA A 149 -10.18 -14.46 -8.99
N TYR A 150 -9.47 -15.51 -8.55
CA TYR A 150 -8.10 -15.76 -8.99
C TYR A 150 -8.08 -16.09 -10.48
N ASN A 151 -7.30 -15.33 -11.24
CA ASN A 151 -7.01 -15.59 -12.64
C ASN A 151 -5.50 -15.45 -12.89
N PRO A 152 -4.77 -16.55 -13.13
CA PRO A 152 -3.31 -16.50 -13.31
C PRO A 152 -2.88 -15.59 -14.45
N SER A 153 -3.67 -15.47 -15.52
CA SER A 153 -3.34 -14.63 -16.67
C SER A 153 -3.38 -13.14 -16.35
N ASN A 154 -4.14 -12.72 -15.33
CA ASN A 154 -4.42 -11.30 -15.04
C ASN A 154 -3.94 -10.85 -13.65
N THR A 155 -3.24 -11.69 -12.88
CA THR A 155 -2.73 -11.34 -11.54
C THR A 155 -1.93 -10.03 -11.53
N HIS A 156 -1.17 -9.75 -12.58
CA HIS A 156 -0.40 -8.52 -12.76
C HIS A 156 -1.23 -7.24 -12.61
N THR A 157 -2.49 -7.27 -13.04
CA THR A 157 -3.41 -6.11 -12.96
C THR A 157 -3.73 -5.68 -11.53
N ILE A 158 -3.64 -6.59 -10.55
CA ILE A 158 -3.80 -6.26 -9.11
C ILE A 158 -2.70 -5.30 -8.65
N PHE A 159 -1.53 -5.36 -9.28
CA PHE A 159 -0.37 -4.51 -8.96
C PHE A 159 -0.28 -3.30 -9.90
N GLY A 160 -1.25 -3.11 -10.81
CA GLY A 160 -1.26 -2.03 -11.79
C GLY A 160 -0.16 -2.15 -12.85
N VAL A 161 0.35 -3.36 -13.10
CA VAL A 161 1.38 -3.67 -14.12
C VAL A 161 0.90 -4.69 -15.13
#